data_AF-A0A4Y2IVH5-F1
#
_entry.id   AF-A0A4Y2IVH5-F1
#
_cell.length_a   1.000
_cell.length_b   1.000
_cell.length_c   1.000
_cell.angle_alpha   90.00
_cell.angle_beta   90.00
_cell.angle_gamma   90.00
#
_symmetry.space_group_name_H-M   'P 1'
#
loop_
_entity.id
_entity.type
_entity.pdbx_description
1 polymer ?
#
loop_
_entity_poly.entity_id
_entity_poly.type
_entity_poly.pdbx_seq_one_letter_code
_entity_poly.pdbx_strand_id
1 'polypeptide(L)'
;MPGNELSKYPPKIRQIKYINYLKSKFRETSLHFPDDKLDLITRKGVYPYDYMDSKDKYEERKLPPKDKFYNRLNECHITDEEYQHAQRVWKAFNIKNLGEYTDLYIKTDVLILTDVFENFRDVCLKTYKLDRDWYFTAPGLSWDAMLKMTNVKLDLLDDYDMILMLEKGLRGGVSQCCNRYGKANNKYMKNYDKSKESNYLMYLDANNLYGRARSQYLPYGEFEWCESYNVEINRKVSTLKDDSETGYIFEISLKYPKEIHDYHSDLPLCPENRIPENSKQGKLLTTLYDKEKYVVHYRSLKKYLKMGLEVVKVHRILKFKQSNWLKKYLDLNTEMRKKATNDFEKDFYKLMNNSVFVGKLWKT
;
A
#
# COMPACT_ATOMS: atom_id res chain seq x y z
N MET A 1 -6.06 22.89 -14.88
CA MET A 1 -6.53 23.80 -13.81
C MET A 1 -7.93 23.37 -13.44
N PRO A 2 -8.29 23.26 -12.16
CA PRO A 2 -9.68 23.06 -11.81
C PRO A 2 -10.51 24.24 -12.37
N GLY A 3 -11.70 23.95 -12.91
CA GLY A 3 -12.52 24.91 -13.68
C GLY A 3 -12.84 26.24 -12.96
N ASN A 4 -12.74 26.26 -11.63
CA ASN A 4 -12.97 27.46 -10.80
C ASN A 4 -11.95 28.58 -11.05
N GLU A 5 -10.69 28.30 -11.39
CA GLU A 5 -9.68 29.35 -11.65
C GLU A 5 -9.81 29.97 -13.04
N LEU A 6 -10.23 29.17 -14.01
CA LEU A 6 -10.41 29.57 -15.41
C LEU A 6 -11.65 30.47 -15.61
N SER A 7 -12.63 30.37 -14.71
CA SER A 7 -13.87 31.15 -14.73
C SER A 7 -13.64 32.67 -14.70
N LYS A 8 -12.54 33.12 -14.07
CA LYS A 8 -12.17 34.53 -13.86
C LYS A 8 -11.68 35.25 -15.12
N TYR A 9 -11.42 34.51 -16.21
CA TYR A 9 -10.88 35.05 -17.45
C TYR A 9 -11.94 35.12 -18.57
N PRO A 10 -11.84 36.11 -19.47
CA PRO A 10 -12.65 36.17 -20.69
C PRO A 10 -12.51 34.89 -21.54
N PRO A 11 -13.52 34.50 -22.33
CA PRO A 11 -13.56 33.22 -23.04
C PRO A 11 -12.31 32.89 -23.89
N LYS A 12 -11.80 33.88 -24.65
CA LYS A 12 -10.58 33.69 -25.46
C LYS A 12 -9.33 33.44 -24.60
N ILE A 13 -9.17 34.19 -23.52
CA ILE A 13 -8.03 34.02 -22.58
C ILE A 13 -8.16 32.71 -21.82
N ARG A 14 -9.39 32.31 -21.46
CA ARG A 14 -9.70 31.02 -20.83
C ARG A 14 -9.23 29.85 -21.70
N GLN A 15 -9.53 29.89 -23.00
CA GLN A 15 -9.14 28.84 -23.94
C GLN A 15 -7.61 28.73 -24.08
N ILE A 16 -6.92 29.86 -24.24
CA ILE A 16 -5.45 29.90 -24.33
C ILE A 16 -4.81 29.33 -23.06
N LYS A 17 -5.27 29.76 -21.87
CA LYS A 17 -4.77 29.25 -20.60
C LYS A 17 -5.01 27.75 -20.42
N TYR A 18 -6.16 27.26 -20.87
CA TYR A 18 -6.50 25.85 -20.80
C TYR A 18 -5.63 24.99 -21.72
N ILE A 19 -5.40 25.43 -22.96
CA ILE A 19 -4.50 24.74 -23.90
C ILE A 19 -3.07 24.72 -23.34
N ASN A 20 -2.56 25.84 -22.83
CA ASN A 20 -1.24 25.88 -22.21
C ASN A 20 -1.14 24.93 -21.01
N TYR A 21 -2.20 24.84 -20.20
CA TYR A 21 -2.29 23.84 -19.14
C TYR A 21 -2.20 22.41 -19.67
N LEU A 22 -2.97 22.06 -20.71
CA LEU A 22 -2.89 20.73 -21.33
C LEU A 22 -1.47 20.43 -21.83
N LYS A 23 -0.82 21.35 -22.55
CA LYS A 23 0.56 21.19 -23.02
C LYS A 23 1.55 20.95 -21.89
N SER A 24 1.40 21.67 -20.77
CA SER A 24 2.27 21.47 -19.59
C SER A 24 2.09 20.11 -18.91
N LYS A 25 0.94 19.45 -19.09
CA LYS A 25 0.64 18.15 -18.46
C LYS A 25 0.85 16.98 -19.41
N PHE A 26 0.63 17.22 -20.70
CA PHE A 26 0.72 16.27 -21.78
C PHE A 26 1.76 16.76 -22.80
N ARG A 27 3.03 16.79 -22.37
CA ARG A 27 4.16 17.34 -23.12
C ARG A 27 4.33 16.59 -24.43
N GLU A 28 4.44 15.27 -24.36
CA GLU A 28 4.68 14.40 -25.51
C GLU A 28 3.46 14.35 -26.42
N THR A 29 2.26 14.18 -25.86
CA THR A 29 1.02 14.18 -26.65
C THR A 29 0.84 15.49 -27.42
N SER A 30 1.22 16.63 -26.82
CA SER A 30 1.08 17.94 -27.46
C SER A 30 1.99 18.17 -28.67
N LEU A 31 3.05 17.38 -28.82
CA LEU A 31 3.93 17.43 -30.00
C LEU A 31 3.30 16.75 -31.23
N HIS A 32 2.34 15.85 -31.02
CA HIS A 32 1.77 15.02 -32.08
C HIS A 32 0.36 15.43 -32.52
N PHE A 33 -0.27 16.36 -31.80
CA PHE A 33 -1.65 16.79 -32.05
C PHE A 33 -1.76 18.31 -32.04
N PRO A 34 -2.63 18.89 -32.88
CA PRO A 34 -2.81 20.33 -32.93
C PRO A 34 -3.57 20.82 -31.69
N ASP A 35 -3.25 22.05 -31.27
CA ASP A 35 -3.74 22.69 -30.04
C ASP A 35 -5.26 22.68 -29.88
N ASP A 36 -5.99 22.87 -30.98
CA ASP A 36 -7.45 22.94 -31.03
C ASP A 36 -8.11 21.56 -30.82
N LYS A 37 -7.34 20.47 -30.93
CA LYS A 37 -7.82 19.09 -30.76
C LYS A 37 -7.30 18.40 -29.49
N LEU A 38 -6.37 19.02 -28.75
CA LEU A 38 -5.77 18.40 -27.56
C LEU A 38 -6.82 17.97 -26.53
N ASP A 39 -7.81 18.81 -26.24
CA ASP A 39 -8.87 18.49 -25.26
C ASP A 39 -9.67 17.23 -25.61
N LEU A 40 -9.77 16.89 -26.91
CA LEU A 40 -10.46 15.69 -27.35
C LEU A 40 -9.65 14.42 -27.10
N ILE A 41 -8.32 14.51 -27.02
CA ILE A 41 -7.42 13.36 -26.95
C ILE A 41 -6.67 13.25 -25.62
N THR A 42 -6.77 14.23 -24.71
CA THR A 42 -6.16 14.16 -23.37
C THR A 42 -7.04 13.47 -22.32
N ARG A 43 -7.93 12.57 -22.75
CA ARG A 43 -8.86 11.82 -21.89
C ARG A 43 -9.02 10.39 -22.39
N LYS A 44 -9.60 9.52 -21.57
CA LYS A 44 -9.84 8.13 -21.92
C LYS A 44 -10.59 8.03 -23.26
N GLY A 45 -9.99 7.35 -24.22
CA GLY A 45 -10.61 7.06 -25.51
C GLY A 45 -11.83 6.14 -25.35
N VAL A 46 -12.81 6.32 -26.23
CA VAL A 46 -14.01 5.47 -26.29
C VAL A 46 -13.83 4.53 -27.48
N TYR A 47 -13.78 3.23 -27.24
CA TYR A 47 -13.43 2.27 -28.31
C TYR A 47 -14.31 1.01 -28.23
N PRO A 48 -14.80 0.49 -29.37
CA PRO A 48 -15.72 -0.65 -29.37
C PRO A 48 -14.93 -1.97 -29.38
N TYR A 49 -14.31 -2.33 -28.25
CA TYR A 49 -13.36 -3.46 -28.15
C TYR A 49 -13.93 -4.78 -28.66
N ASP A 50 -15.11 -5.19 -28.19
CA ASP A 50 -15.74 -6.46 -28.60
C ASP A 50 -16.27 -6.42 -30.03
N TYR A 51 -16.53 -5.23 -30.57
CA TYR A 51 -16.93 -5.11 -31.95
C TYR A 51 -15.75 -5.32 -32.89
N MET A 52 -14.52 -4.94 -32.52
CA MET A 52 -13.34 -5.05 -33.40
C MET A 52 -12.77 -6.47 -33.43
N ASP A 53 -13.56 -7.43 -33.91
CA ASP A 53 -13.28 -8.88 -33.91
C ASP A 53 -12.71 -9.43 -35.24
N SER A 54 -12.65 -8.61 -36.30
CA SER A 54 -12.15 -9.03 -37.61
C SER A 54 -11.43 -7.90 -38.33
N LYS A 55 -10.55 -8.26 -39.29
CA LYS A 55 -9.82 -7.28 -40.10
C LYS A 55 -10.72 -6.46 -41.02
N ASP A 56 -11.81 -7.05 -41.51
CA ASP A 56 -12.73 -6.38 -42.42
C ASP A 56 -13.39 -5.15 -41.79
N LYS A 57 -13.56 -5.16 -40.46
CA LYS A 57 -14.15 -4.04 -39.71
C LYS A 57 -13.33 -2.77 -39.80
N TYR A 58 -12.01 -2.86 -40.02
CA TYR A 58 -11.16 -1.68 -40.18
C TYR A 58 -11.55 -0.85 -41.42
N GLU A 59 -12.15 -1.46 -42.44
CA GLU A 59 -12.60 -0.78 -43.66
C GLU A 59 -13.98 -0.14 -43.53
N GLU A 60 -14.71 -0.40 -42.42
CA GLU A 60 -16.03 0.18 -42.21
C GLU A 60 -15.95 1.70 -42.08
N ARG A 61 -16.72 2.40 -42.93
CA ARG A 61 -16.67 3.86 -43.07
C ARG A 61 -17.57 4.64 -42.11
N LYS A 62 -18.14 3.95 -41.12
CA LYS A 62 -19.08 4.53 -40.16
C LYS A 62 -18.68 4.12 -38.75
N LEU A 63 -18.86 5.05 -37.81
CA LEU A 63 -18.77 4.73 -36.40
C LEU A 63 -19.91 3.74 -36.05
N PRO A 64 -19.63 2.61 -35.37
CA PRO A 64 -20.65 1.67 -34.96
C PRO A 64 -21.73 2.32 -34.09
N PRO A 65 -22.95 1.77 -34.08
CA PRO A 65 -23.98 2.24 -33.18
C PRO A 65 -23.61 1.94 -31.71
N LYS A 66 -24.19 2.69 -30.77
CA LYS A 66 -23.82 2.67 -29.34
C LYS A 66 -23.90 1.27 -28.71
N ASP A 67 -24.86 0.44 -29.15
CA ASP A 67 -25.02 -0.94 -28.68
C ASP A 67 -23.77 -1.82 -28.93
N LYS A 68 -22.97 -1.48 -29.95
CA LYS A 68 -21.72 -2.18 -30.28
C LYS A 68 -20.52 -1.78 -29.42
N PHE A 69 -20.68 -0.82 -28.52
CA PHE A 69 -19.65 -0.42 -27.54
C PHE A 69 -19.81 -1.15 -26.20
N TYR A 70 -20.65 -2.18 -26.13
CA TYR A 70 -20.70 -3.05 -24.94
C TYR A 70 -19.35 -3.70 -24.69
N ASN A 71 -18.91 -3.73 -23.43
CA ASN A 71 -17.67 -4.37 -23.01
C ASN A 71 -17.98 -5.59 -22.13
N ARG A 72 -17.72 -6.78 -22.65
CA ARG A 72 -17.94 -8.07 -21.97
C ARG A 72 -17.05 -8.26 -20.74
N LEU A 73 -15.86 -7.67 -20.69
CA LEU A 73 -14.95 -7.80 -19.55
C LEU A 73 -15.51 -7.12 -18.29
N ASN A 74 -16.19 -5.99 -18.47
CA ASN A 74 -16.76 -5.20 -17.37
C ASN A 74 -18.30 -5.28 -17.32
N GLU A 75 -18.90 -6.08 -18.20
CA GLU A 75 -20.33 -6.28 -18.39
C GLU A 75 -21.15 -4.97 -18.48
N CYS A 76 -20.61 -3.93 -19.10
CA CYS A 76 -21.23 -2.60 -19.12
C CYS A 76 -21.28 -1.97 -20.53
N HIS A 77 -22.29 -1.11 -20.73
CA HIS A 77 -22.37 -0.20 -21.88
C HIS A 77 -21.71 1.13 -21.55
N ILE A 78 -21.24 1.82 -22.60
CA ILE A 78 -20.82 3.22 -22.50
C ILE A 78 -22.01 4.16 -22.26
N THR A 79 -21.74 5.33 -21.68
CA THR A 79 -22.77 6.38 -21.49
C THR A 79 -23.09 7.12 -22.78
N ASP A 80 -24.17 7.92 -22.78
CA ASP A 80 -24.49 8.77 -23.93
C ASP A 80 -23.43 9.85 -24.16
N GLU A 81 -22.85 10.40 -23.10
CA GLU A 81 -21.79 11.41 -23.18
C GLU A 81 -20.50 10.84 -23.79
N GLU A 82 -20.18 9.59 -23.46
CA GLU A 82 -19.04 8.85 -24.05
C GLU A 82 -19.28 8.58 -25.54
N TYR A 83 -20.49 8.16 -25.93
CA TYR A 83 -20.79 7.95 -27.35
C TYR A 83 -20.76 9.26 -28.16
N GLN A 84 -21.35 10.33 -27.61
CA GLN A 84 -21.26 11.67 -28.20
C GLN A 84 -19.81 12.13 -28.33
N HIS A 85 -18.94 11.77 -27.38
CA HIS A 85 -17.52 12.05 -27.50
C HIS A 85 -16.88 11.32 -28.67
N ALA A 86 -17.13 10.02 -28.83
CA ALA A 86 -16.62 9.23 -29.94
C ALA A 86 -17.02 9.86 -31.28
N GLN A 87 -18.28 10.31 -31.40
CA GLN A 87 -18.77 11.03 -32.58
C GLN A 87 -18.05 12.36 -32.82
N ARG A 88 -17.79 13.14 -31.74
CA ARG A 88 -17.01 14.39 -31.85
C ARG A 88 -15.58 14.13 -32.31
N VAL A 89 -14.92 13.09 -31.79
CA VAL A 89 -13.55 12.70 -32.21
C VAL A 89 -13.56 12.28 -33.68
N TRP A 90 -14.48 11.40 -34.07
CA TRP A 90 -14.64 10.95 -35.45
C TRP A 90 -14.76 12.12 -36.43
N LYS A 91 -15.62 13.10 -36.11
CA LYS A 91 -15.82 14.29 -36.92
C LYS A 91 -14.61 15.23 -36.90
N ALA A 92 -14.05 15.53 -35.73
CA ALA A 92 -12.95 16.50 -35.58
C ALA A 92 -11.66 16.05 -36.27
N PHE A 93 -11.40 14.75 -36.32
CA PHE A 93 -10.24 14.18 -36.97
C PHE A 93 -10.49 13.76 -38.43
N ASN A 94 -11.68 14.02 -38.98
CA ASN A 94 -12.07 13.65 -40.35
C ASN A 94 -11.83 12.16 -40.66
N ILE A 95 -12.18 11.29 -39.71
CA ILE A 95 -11.95 9.85 -39.80
C ILE A 95 -12.81 9.25 -40.90
N LYS A 96 -12.20 8.44 -41.76
CA LYS A 96 -12.85 7.83 -42.93
C LYS A 96 -13.31 6.41 -42.68
N ASN A 97 -12.59 5.65 -41.85
CA ASN A 97 -12.89 4.27 -41.53
C ASN A 97 -12.46 3.91 -40.10
N LEU A 98 -12.88 2.74 -39.61
CA LEU A 98 -12.53 2.28 -38.27
C LEU A 98 -11.03 1.99 -38.10
N GLY A 99 -10.29 1.76 -39.19
CA GLY A 99 -8.84 1.64 -39.15
C GLY A 99 -8.16 2.93 -38.74
N GLU A 100 -8.49 4.05 -39.41
CA GLU A 100 -8.00 5.37 -39.01
C GLU A 100 -8.41 5.74 -37.57
N TYR A 101 -9.60 5.30 -37.12
CA TYR A 101 -10.03 5.48 -35.73
C TYR A 101 -9.19 4.67 -34.75
N THR A 102 -8.83 3.45 -35.13
CA THR A 102 -7.98 2.57 -34.33
C THR A 102 -6.57 3.11 -34.24
N ASP A 103 -5.99 3.60 -35.34
CA ASP A 103 -4.68 4.23 -35.35
C ASP A 103 -4.65 5.46 -34.43
N LEU A 104 -5.70 6.30 -34.48
CA LEU A 104 -5.83 7.45 -33.59
C LEU A 104 -5.92 6.98 -32.12
N TYR A 105 -6.80 6.02 -31.82
CA TYR A 105 -7.00 5.50 -30.47
C TYR A 105 -5.69 4.95 -29.88
N ILE A 106 -5.00 4.07 -30.61
CA ILE A 106 -3.73 3.47 -30.17
C ILE A 106 -2.66 4.54 -29.99
N LYS A 107 -2.53 5.46 -30.95
CA LYS A 107 -1.56 6.56 -30.85
C LYS A 107 -1.81 7.42 -29.62
N THR A 108 -3.07 7.76 -29.34
CA THR A 108 -3.46 8.53 -28.15
C THR A 108 -3.17 7.76 -26.86
N ASP A 109 -3.52 6.48 -26.77
CA ASP A 109 -3.25 5.65 -25.59
C ASP A 109 -1.74 5.57 -25.29
N VAL A 110 -0.90 5.36 -26.32
CA VAL A 110 0.56 5.32 -26.17
C VAL A 110 1.11 6.67 -25.70
N LEU A 111 0.69 7.77 -26.31
CA LEU A 111 1.22 9.10 -25.98
C LEU A 111 0.80 9.57 -24.58
N ILE A 112 -0.46 9.32 -24.18
CA ILE A 112 -0.91 9.60 -22.81
C ILE A 112 -0.10 8.78 -21.81
N LEU A 113 0.14 7.50 -22.10
CA LEU A 113 0.95 6.65 -21.23
C LEU A 113 2.38 7.19 -21.10
N THR A 114 2.99 7.63 -22.20
CA THR A 114 4.30 8.29 -22.19
C THR A 114 4.28 9.52 -21.30
N ASP A 115 3.28 10.39 -21.42
CA ASP A 115 3.15 11.58 -20.57
C ASP A 115 2.99 11.25 -19.08
N VAL A 116 2.18 10.23 -18.75
CA VAL A 116 2.05 9.74 -17.37
C VAL A 116 3.40 9.25 -16.85
N PHE A 117 4.16 8.54 -17.68
CA PHE A 117 5.44 7.98 -17.30
C PHE A 117 6.54 9.05 -17.16
N GLU A 118 6.59 10.03 -18.05
CA GLU A 118 7.50 11.19 -17.94
C GLU A 118 7.19 12.02 -16.67
N ASN A 119 5.92 12.24 -16.37
CA ASN A 119 5.52 12.87 -15.10
C ASN A 119 5.97 12.04 -13.89
N PHE A 120 5.89 10.71 -13.99
CA PHE A 120 6.35 9.82 -12.94
C PHE A 120 7.88 9.89 -12.74
N ARG A 121 8.65 9.93 -13.84
CA ARG A 121 10.11 10.13 -13.81
C ARG A 121 10.47 11.46 -13.14
N ASP A 122 9.80 12.55 -13.52
CA ASP A 122 10.00 13.88 -12.92
C ASP A 122 9.76 13.87 -11.40
N VAL A 123 8.68 13.24 -10.95
CA VAL A 123 8.37 13.11 -9.51
C VAL A 123 9.48 12.36 -8.77
N CYS A 124 10.00 11.28 -9.35
CA CYS A 124 11.07 10.47 -8.76
C CYS A 124 12.41 11.22 -8.73
N LEU A 125 12.79 11.86 -9.84
CA LEU A 125 13.99 12.68 -9.95
C LEU A 125 13.96 13.87 -8.99
N LYS A 126 12.81 14.54 -8.88
CA LYS A 126 12.63 15.66 -7.96
C LYS A 126 12.76 15.21 -6.51
N THR A 127 12.10 14.11 -6.13
CA THR A 127 12.01 13.67 -4.74
C THR A 127 13.24 12.88 -4.27
N TYR A 128 13.63 11.85 -5.02
CA TYR A 128 14.65 10.88 -4.61
C TYR A 128 15.98 11.03 -5.34
N LYS A 129 16.04 11.88 -6.38
CA LYS A 129 17.21 11.98 -7.27
C LYS A 129 17.55 10.63 -7.91
N LEU A 130 16.51 9.84 -8.20
CA LEU A 130 16.59 8.55 -8.86
C LEU A 130 15.57 8.55 -9.99
N ASP A 131 15.97 8.06 -11.15
CA ASP A 131 15.10 7.95 -12.30
C ASP A 131 14.41 6.58 -12.28
N ARG A 132 13.08 6.59 -12.48
CA ARG A 132 12.23 5.39 -12.38
C ARG A 132 12.58 4.34 -13.43
N ASP A 133 13.12 4.75 -14.59
CA ASP A 133 13.41 3.87 -15.73
C ASP A 133 14.47 2.83 -15.44
N TRP A 134 15.35 3.09 -14.48
CA TRP A 134 16.39 2.15 -14.05
C TRP A 134 15.87 1.04 -13.15
N TYR A 135 14.57 1.05 -12.84
CA TYR A 135 13.96 0.10 -11.94
C TYR A 135 12.91 -0.72 -12.67
N PHE A 136 12.83 -2.01 -12.37
CA PHE A 136 11.71 -2.82 -12.85
C PHE A 136 10.41 -2.49 -12.08
N THR A 137 10.51 -2.29 -10.76
CA THR A 137 9.34 -2.17 -9.87
C THR A 137 9.48 -1.01 -8.88
N ALA A 138 8.34 -0.48 -8.41
CA ALA A 138 8.31 0.56 -7.38
C ALA A 138 8.98 0.15 -6.05
N PRO A 139 8.89 -1.11 -5.58
CA PRO A 139 9.68 -1.56 -4.44
C PRO A 139 11.19 -1.50 -4.63
N GLY A 140 11.71 -1.80 -5.82
CA GLY A 140 13.14 -1.63 -6.11
C GLY A 140 13.57 -0.17 -6.01
N LEU A 141 12.83 0.74 -6.65
CA LEU A 141 13.07 2.17 -6.55
C LEU A 141 13.00 2.66 -5.09
N SER A 142 12.00 2.19 -4.35
CA SER A 142 11.76 2.59 -2.97
C SER A 142 12.88 2.15 -2.03
N TRP A 143 13.41 0.94 -2.25
CA TRP A 143 14.54 0.41 -1.51
C TRP A 143 15.80 1.25 -1.71
N ASP A 144 16.17 1.52 -2.96
CA ASP A 144 17.35 2.31 -3.27
C ASP A 144 17.21 3.78 -2.83
N ALA A 145 16.02 4.35 -2.98
CA ALA A 145 15.72 5.68 -2.46
C ALA A 145 15.90 5.75 -0.94
N MET A 146 15.48 4.70 -0.22
CA MET A 146 15.65 4.58 1.21
C MET A 146 17.13 4.46 1.58
N LEU A 147 17.89 3.58 0.93
CA LEU A 147 19.32 3.40 1.18
C LEU A 147 20.10 4.70 0.91
N LYS A 148 19.89 5.32 -0.26
CA LYS A 148 20.55 6.57 -0.67
C LYS A 148 20.30 7.71 0.32
N MET A 149 19.09 7.79 0.88
CA MET A 149 18.71 8.92 1.71
C MET A 149 19.07 8.75 3.19
N THR A 150 19.10 7.50 3.66
CA THR A 150 19.43 7.15 5.05
C THR A 150 20.93 6.87 5.22
N ASN A 151 21.63 6.48 4.15
CA ASN A 151 23.02 5.99 4.18
C ASN A 151 23.22 4.82 5.16
N VAL A 152 22.15 4.09 5.48
CA VAL A 152 22.22 2.93 6.37
C VAL A 152 23.01 1.83 5.69
N LYS A 153 23.86 1.14 6.47
CA LYS A 153 24.48 -0.12 6.09
C LYS A 153 23.73 -1.23 6.81
N LEU A 154 23.13 -2.13 6.06
CA LEU A 154 22.38 -3.26 6.60
C LEU A 154 23.27 -4.50 6.48
N ASP A 155 23.54 -5.15 7.59
CA ASP A 155 24.26 -6.43 7.58
C ASP A 155 23.31 -7.55 7.14
N LEU A 156 23.89 -8.56 6.49
CA LEU A 156 23.20 -9.79 6.17
C LEU A 156 23.39 -10.79 7.30
N LEU A 157 22.42 -11.67 7.49
CA LEU A 157 22.56 -12.83 8.36
C LEU A 157 23.33 -13.91 7.60
N ASP A 158 24.42 -14.38 8.19
CA ASP A 158 25.27 -15.47 7.67
C ASP A 158 25.07 -16.79 8.43
N ASP A 159 24.57 -16.72 9.66
CA ASP A 159 24.22 -17.88 10.49
C ASP A 159 22.84 -18.46 10.11
N TYR A 160 22.85 -19.73 9.71
CA TYR A 160 21.66 -20.49 9.32
C TYR A 160 20.62 -20.63 10.44
N ASP A 161 21.07 -20.85 11.69
CA ASP A 161 20.17 -20.99 12.84
C ASP A 161 19.51 -19.67 13.22
N MET A 162 20.18 -18.53 12.98
CA MET A 162 19.58 -17.21 13.17
C MET A 162 18.44 -17.00 12.18
N ILE A 163 18.65 -17.35 10.90
CA ILE A 163 17.63 -17.25 9.85
C ILE A 163 16.42 -18.11 10.21
N LEU A 164 16.63 -19.39 10.54
CA LEU A 164 15.54 -20.29 10.92
C LEU A 164 14.76 -19.80 12.15
N MET A 165 15.46 -19.25 13.15
CA MET A 165 14.81 -18.69 14.33
C MET A 165 13.94 -17.47 13.95
N LEU A 166 14.45 -16.57 13.12
CA LEU A 166 13.70 -15.39 12.70
C LEU A 166 12.50 -15.73 11.81
N GLU A 167 12.67 -16.63 10.84
CA GLU A 167 11.58 -17.11 9.98
C GLU A 167 10.44 -17.73 10.80
N LYS A 168 10.76 -18.58 11.78
CA LYS A 168 9.79 -19.14 12.73
C LYS A 168 9.09 -18.05 13.56
N GLY A 169 9.78 -16.93 13.79
CA GLY A 169 9.26 -15.76 14.50
C GLY A 169 8.45 -14.78 13.65
N LEU A 170 8.35 -14.96 12.33
CA LEU A 170 7.56 -14.11 11.46
C LEU A 170 6.06 -14.41 11.59
N ARG A 171 5.24 -13.37 11.75
CA ARG A 171 3.78 -13.47 11.78
C ARG A 171 3.15 -12.35 10.98
N GLY A 172 2.03 -12.66 10.34
CA GLY A 172 1.18 -11.69 9.66
C GLY A 172 0.36 -10.83 10.63
N GLY A 173 -0.57 -10.06 10.08
CA GLY A 173 -1.56 -9.33 10.88
C GLY A 173 -2.51 -10.29 11.59
N VAL A 174 -2.78 -10.03 12.87
CA VAL A 174 -3.81 -10.75 13.63
C VAL A 174 -5.18 -10.29 13.15
N SER A 175 -6.02 -11.24 12.74
CA SER A 175 -7.43 -11.01 12.42
C SER A 175 -8.26 -11.94 13.29
N GLN A 176 -9.00 -11.36 14.24
CA GLN A 176 -9.80 -12.10 15.21
C GLN A 176 -11.22 -11.52 15.28
N CYS A 177 -12.20 -12.42 15.34
CA CYS A 177 -13.60 -12.10 15.56
C CYS A 177 -14.01 -12.65 16.93
N CYS A 178 -14.10 -11.77 17.93
CA CYS A 178 -14.40 -12.14 19.33
C CYS A 178 -15.91 -12.28 19.54
N ASN A 179 -16.70 -11.43 18.88
CA ASN A 179 -18.15 -11.49 18.88
C ASN A 179 -18.66 -11.73 17.44
N ARG A 180 -19.48 -12.77 17.25
CA ARG A 180 -20.01 -13.15 15.93
C ARG A 180 -21.00 -12.14 15.37
N TYR A 181 -21.73 -11.43 16.23
CA TYR A 181 -22.73 -10.47 15.79
C TYR A 181 -22.91 -9.32 16.79
N GLY A 182 -22.76 -8.11 16.29
CA GLY A 182 -23.10 -6.88 17.01
C GLY A 182 -24.01 -6.02 16.14
N LYS A 183 -25.14 -5.58 16.69
CA LYS A 183 -26.06 -4.64 16.03
C LYS A 183 -26.17 -3.39 16.88
N ALA A 184 -25.96 -2.23 16.27
CA ALA A 184 -26.21 -0.95 16.90
C ALA A 184 -27.73 -0.74 17.09
N ASN A 185 -28.09 -0.19 18.23
CA ASN A 185 -29.42 0.23 18.64
C ASN A 185 -29.26 1.54 19.41
N ASN A 186 -29.31 2.67 18.70
CA ASN A 186 -29.23 3.98 19.34
C ASN A 186 -30.16 4.97 18.65
N LYS A 187 -30.47 6.06 19.36
CA LYS A 187 -31.42 7.10 18.96
C LYS A 187 -31.16 7.78 17.61
N TYR A 188 -29.97 7.60 17.01
CA TYR A 188 -29.62 8.17 15.71
C TYR A 188 -29.96 7.24 14.53
N MET A 189 -30.39 6.01 14.79
CA MET A 189 -30.72 5.03 13.76
C MET A 189 -32.21 5.09 13.36
N LYS A 190 -32.50 4.89 12.06
CA LYS A 190 -33.89 4.87 11.54
C LYS A 190 -34.75 3.76 12.16
N ASN A 191 -34.13 2.66 12.57
CA ASN A 191 -34.77 1.48 13.15
C ASN A 191 -34.49 1.35 14.66
N TYR A 192 -34.33 2.48 15.36
CA TYR A 192 -34.11 2.50 16.81
C TYR A 192 -35.29 1.90 17.56
N ASP A 193 -35.00 0.95 18.45
CA ASP A 193 -35.97 0.28 19.30
C ASP A 193 -35.78 0.76 20.75
N LYS A 194 -36.73 1.56 21.24
CA LYS A 194 -36.73 2.09 22.62
C LYS A 194 -36.88 1.00 23.70
N SER A 195 -37.37 -0.18 23.34
CA SER A 195 -37.54 -1.30 24.28
C SER A 195 -36.24 -2.06 24.55
N LYS A 196 -35.21 -1.85 23.73
CA LYS A 196 -33.91 -2.52 23.85
C LYS A 196 -32.86 -1.56 24.41
N GLU A 197 -31.85 -2.15 25.04
CA GLU A 197 -30.70 -1.41 25.55
C GLU A 197 -30.03 -0.59 24.43
N SER A 198 -29.60 0.63 24.76
CA SER A 198 -28.92 1.50 23.82
C SER A 198 -27.46 1.07 23.67
N ASN A 199 -27.02 0.79 22.46
CA ASN A 199 -25.61 0.48 22.16
C ASN A 199 -25.12 1.18 20.88
N TYR A 200 -23.80 1.32 20.81
CA TYR A 200 -23.11 1.99 19.71
C TYR A 200 -22.03 1.05 19.17
N LEU A 201 -21.83 1.09 17.85
CA LEU A 201 -20.70 0.45 17.20
C LEU A 201 -19.68 1.52 16.82
N MET A 202 -18.43 1.28 17.19
CA MET A 202 -17.33 2.21 16.91
C MET A 202 -16.33 1.51 16.00
N TYR A 203 -16.00 2.16 14.88
CA TYR A 203 -14.95 1.72 13.97
C TYR A 203 -13.69 2.54 14.21
N LEU A 204 -12.62 1.88 14.63
CA LEU A 204 -11.32 2.49 14.86
C LEU A 204 -10.32 1.95 13.83
N ASP A 205 -9.72 2.84 13.06
CA ASP A 205 -8.68 2.49 12.09
C ASP A 205 -7.41 3.28 12.37
N ALA A 206 -6.28 2.57 12.44
CA ALA A 206 -4.98 3.14 12.74
C ALA A 206 -4.35 3.68 11.45
N ASN A 207 -4.37 5.01 11.30
CA ASN A 207 -3.71 5.68 10.19
C ASN A 207 -2.21 5.33 10.11
N ASN A 208 -1.80 4.72 8.99
CA ASN A 208 -0.41 4.36 8.71
C ASN A 208 0.28 3.50 9.79
N LEU A 209 -0.43 2.47 10.28
CA LEU A 209 0.05 1.54 11.31
C LEU A 209 1.49 1.05 11.07
N TYR A 210 1.77 0.51 9.87
CA TYR A 210 3.09 0.00 9.50
C TYR A 210 4.14 1.10 9.36
N GLY A 211 3.76 2.30 8.91
CA GLY A 211 4.68 3.44 8.89
C GLY A 211 5.12 3.82 10.31
N ARG A 212 4.18 3.94 11.24
CA ARG A 212 4.52 4.25 12.65
C ARG A 212 5.42 3.19 13.26
N ALA A 213 5.13 1.91 13.06
CA ALA A 213 5.93 0.81 13.58
C ALA A 213 7.36 0.83 13.01
N ARG A 214 7.51 1.16 11.72
CA ARG A 214 8.81 1.21 11.04
C ARG A 214 9.62 2.49 11.27
N SER A 215 8.99 3.56 11.76
CA SER A 215 9.69 4.74 12.24
C SER A 215 10.35 4.54 13.61
N GLN A 216 10.14 3.38 14.24
CA GLN A 216 10.78 3.01 15.51
C GLN A 216 12.20 2.49 15.29
N TYR A 217 12.90 2.16 16.38
CA TYR A 217 14.20 1.50 16.31
C TYR A 217 14.04 0.10 15.73
N LEU A 218 14.77 -0.17 14.64
CA LEU A 218 14.77 -1.42 13.90
C LEU A 218 16.20 -1.98 13.85
N PRO A 219 16.36 -3.31 13.81
CA PRO A 219 17.67 -3.93 13.61
C PRO A 219 18.33 -3.42 12.32
N TYR A 220 19.65 -3.25 12.34
CA TYR A 220 20.42 -2.98 11.12
C TYR A 220 21.69 -3.83 10.99
N GLY A 221 22.23 -4.38 12.09
CA GLY A 221 23.47 -5.14 12.01
C GLY A 221 24.01 -5.64 13.34
N GLU A 222 25.24 -6.14 13.31
CA GLU A 222 25.96 -6.75 14.46
C GLU A 222 25.12 -7.83 15.15
N PHE A 223 24.63 -8.80 14.36
CA PHE A 223 23.82 -9.92 14.83
C PHE A 223 24.70 -10.94 15.54
N GLU A 224 24.44 -11.19 16.82
CA GLU A 224 25.27 -12.06 17.66
C GLU A 224 24.41 -12.92 18.59
N TRP A 225 24.75 -14.20 18.71
CA TRP A 225 24.21 -15.04 19.79
C TRP A 225 24.78 -14.60 21.13
N CYS A 226 23.92 -14.50 22.15
CA CYS A 226 24.40 -14.33 23.53
C CYS A 226 24.87 -15.68 24.09
N GLU A 227 26.07 -15.71 24.69
CA GLU A 227 26.68 -16.94 25.25
C GLU A 227 26.14 -17.34 26.64
N SER A 228 25.55 -16.41 27.40
CA SER A 228 25.06 -16.66 28.77
C SER A 228 23.59 -16.28 28.94
N TYR A 229 22.79 -17.28 29.31
CA TYR A 229 21.34 -17.15 29.55
C TYR A 229 21.08 -17.20 31.05
N ASN A 230 20.73 -16.07 31.66
CA ASN A 230 20.50 -16.03 33.11
C ASN A 230 19.01 -15.79 33.45
N VAL A 231 18.59 -16.36 34.59
CA VAL A 231 17.21 -16.46 35.11
C VAL A 231 16.54 -15.09 35.35
N GLU A 232 17.31 -14.00 35.36
CA GLU A 232 16.81 -12.63 35.59
C GLU A 232 16.22 -11.93 34.34
N ILE A 233 15.90 -12.68 33.29
CA ILE A 233 15.40 -12.12 32.03
C ILE A 233 14.20 -11.18 32.23
N ASN A 234 13.30 -11.49 33.16
CA ASN A 234 12.13 -10.65 33.44
C ASN A 234 12.53 -9.25 33.92
N ARG A 235 13.48 -9.17 34.87
CA ARG A 235 14.00 -7.90 35.37
C ARG A 235 14.75 -7.16 34.26
N LYS A 236 15.64 -7.85 33.55
CA LYS A 236 16.46 -7.25 32.48
C LYS A 236 15.61 -6.69 31.34
N VAL A 237 14.62 -7.45 30.84
CA VAL A 237 13.75 -7.01 29.73
C VAL A 237 12.88 -5.82 30.13
N SER A 238 12.40 -5.78 31.37
CA SER A 238 11.58 -4.66 31.86
C SER A 238 12.35 -3.33 31.87
N THR A 239 13.67 -3.36 32.10
CA THR A 239 14.54 -2.18 32.14
C THR A 239 15.07 -1.74 30.78
N LEU A 240 14.94 -2.57 29.74
CA LEU A 240 15.40 -2.21 28.39
C LEU A 240 14.62 -1.02 27.86
N LYS A 241 15.36 -0.03 27.35
CA LYS A 241 14.77 1.12 26.66
C LYS A 241 14.43 0.74 25.22
N ASP A 242 13.35 1.30 24.72
CA ASP A 242 12.85 1.05 23.35
C ASP A 242 13.72 1.73 22.27
N ASP A 243 14.55 2.70 22.68
CA ASP A 243 15.48 3.50 21.86
C ASP A 243 16.95 3.21 22.20
N SER A 244 17.22 2.10 22.91
CA SER A 244 18.58 1.64 23.15
C SER A 244 19.25 1.27 21.82
N GLU A 245 20.55 1.52 21.72
CA GLU A 245 21.36 1.12 20.57
C GLU A 245 21.39 -0.40 20.36
N THR A 246 21.19 -1.17 21.42
CA THR A 246 21.16 -2.64 21.38
C THR A 246 19.74 -3.17 21.60
N GLY A 247 19.31 -4.06 20.71
CA GLY A 247 18.04 -4.78 20.80
C GLY A 247 18.24 -6.29 20.92
N TYR A 248 17.15 -7.00 21.24
CA TYR A 248 17.16 -8.44 21.44
C TYR A 248 15.91 -9.12 20.85
N ILE A 249 16.10 -10.33 20.32
CA ILE A 249 15.04 -11.28 19.97
C ILE A 249 15.28 -12.55 20.76
N PHE A 250 14.23 -13.08 21.36
CA PHE A 250 14.27 -14.20 22.29
C PHE A 250 13.54 -15.41 21.70
N GLU A 251 14.11 -16.60 21.84
CA GLU A 251 13.36 -17.86 21.73
C GLU A 251 13.13 -18.40 23.14
N ILE A 252 11.87 -18.39 23.59
CA ILE A 252 11.51 -18.64 24.98
C ILE A 252 10.29 -19.55 25.10
N SER A 253 10.17 -20.25 26.23
CA SER A 253 8.91 -20.85 26.66
C SER A 253 8.20 -19.90 27.63
N LEU A 254 6.93 -19.62 27.37
CA LEU A 254 6.08 -18.74 28.16
C LEU A 254 4.94 -19.55 28.78
N LYS A 255 4.69 -19.33 30.06
CA LYS A 255 3.49 -19.78 30.74
C LYS A 255 2.40 -18.72 30.62
N TYR A 256 1.17 -19.16 30.43
CA TYR A 256 -0.03 -18.34 30.38
C TYR A 256 -0.88 -18.63 31.63
N PRO A 257 -0.69 -17.87 32.74
CA PRO A 257 -1.40 -18.12 33.98
C PRO A 257 -2.92 -18.11 33.80
N LYS A 258 -3.63 -19.03 34.46
CA LYS A 258 -5.09 -19.19 34.30
C LYS A 258 -5.86 -17.97 34.82
N GLU A 259 -5.27 -17.27 35.77
CA GLU A 259 -5.81 -16.11 36.46
C GLU A 259 -6.04 -14.91 35.52
N ILE A 260 -5.34 -14.87 34.38
CA ILE A 260 -5.45 -13.81 33.37
C ILE A 260 -6.24 -14.25 32.12
N HIS A 261 -6.79 -15.46 32.08
CA HIS A 261 -7.47 -15.99 30.89
C HIS A 261 -8.74 -15.20 30.56
N ASP A 262 -9.57 -14.91 31.54
CA ASP A 262 -10.82 -14.15 31.35
C ASP A 262 -10.53 -12.73 30.84
N TYR A 263 -9.49 -12.08 31.36
CA TYR A 263 -9.11 -10.74 30.93
C TYR A 263 -8.56 -10.70 29.49
N HIS A 264 -7.99 -11.81 29.02
CA HIS A 264 -7.39 -11.91 27.69
C HIS A 264 -8.24 -12.71 26.69
N SER A 265 -9.45 -13.13 27.04
CA SER A 265 -10.29 -14.01 26.22
C SER A 265 -10.55 -13.44 24.82
N ASP A 266 -10.73 -12.12 24.74
CA ASP A 266 -11.02 -11.43 23.48
C ASP A 266 -9.79 -11.28 22.60
N LEU A 267 -8.61 -11.06 23.19
CA LEU A 267 -7.38 -10.86 22.43
C LEU A 267 -6.18 -11.52 23.13
N PRO A 268 -6.06 -12.85 23.06
CA PRO A 268 -4.94 -13.56 23.64
C PRO A 268 -3.60 -13.08 23.06
N LEU A 269 -2.60 -13.00 23.93
CA LEU A 269 -1.24 -12.61 23.57
C LEU A 269 -0.48 -13.74 22.87
N CYS A 270 0.64 -13.40 22.24
CA CYS A 270 1.55 -14.33 21.56
C CYS A 270 0.86 -15.18 20.48
N PRO A 271 0.34 -14.57 19.39
CA PRO A 271 -0.29 -15.33 18.32
C PRO A 271 0.70 -16.30 17.66
N GLU A 272 0.23 -17.49 17.32
CA GLU A 272 1.05 -18.59 16.79
C GLU A 272 0.44 -19.19 15.52
N ASN A 273 1.28 -19.54 14.56
CA ASN A 273 0.83 -20.27 13.38
C ASN A 273 0.57 -21.73 13.77
N ARG A 274 -0.70 -22.15 13.72
CA ARG A 274 -1.12 -23.52 13.98
C ARG A 274 -2.19 -23.93 12.99
N ILE A 275 -2.36 -25.23 12.80
CA ILE A 275 -3.49 -25.78 12.04
C ILE A 275 -4.62 -25.98 13.06
N PRO A 276 -5.74 -25.24 12.97
CA PRO A 276 -6.90 -25.48 13.83
C PRO A 276 -7.43 -26.90 13.70
N GLU A 277 -8.07 -27.40 14.76
CA GLU A 277 -8.88 -28.61 14.69
C GLU A 277 -9.91 -28.46 13.57
N ASN A 278 -10.00 -29.46 12.69
CA ASN A 278 -10.86 -29.49 11.49
C ASN A 278 -10.43 -28.56 10.33
N SER A 279 -9.24 -27.98 10.36
CA SER A 279 -8.68 -27.22 9.23
C SER A 279 -7.56 -28.01 8.54
N LYS A 280 -7.42 -27.84 7.23
CA LYS A 280 -6.23 -28.30 6.46
C LYS A 280 -5.19 -27.20 6.26
N GLN A 281 -5.54 -25.95 6.59
CA GLN A 281 -4.70 -24.78 6.39
C GLN A 281 -4.23 -24.23 7.74
N GLY A 282 -2.94 -23.87 7.80
CA GLY A 282 -2.38 -23.13 8.92
C GLY A 282 -3.00 -21.73 9.02
N LYS A 283 -3.33 -21.32 10.24
CA LYS A 283 -3.85 -19.99 10.55
C LYS A 283 -3.03 -19.40 11.69
N LEU A 284 -2.96 -18.07 11.72
CA LEU A 284 -2.42 -17.35 12.87
C LEU A 284 -3.49 -17.31 13.96
N LEU A 285 -3.28 -18.05 15.04
CA LEU A 285 -4.24 -18.21 16.12
C LEU A 285 -3.80 -17.46 17.37
N THR A 286 -4.75 -16.80 18.01
CA THR A 286 -4.60 -16.21 19.35
C THR A 286 -5.13 -17.22 20.37
N THR A 287 -4.23 -17.89 21.08
CA THR A 287 -4.58 -18.94 22.04
C THR A 287 -4.14 -18.58 23.45
N LEU A 288 -4.87 -19.05 24.46
CA LEU A 288 -4.52 -18.91 25.89
C LEU A 288 -3.57 -20.02 26.37
N TYR A 289 -3.02 -20.82 25.45
CA TYR A 289 -2.10 -21.90 25.78
C TYR A 289 -0.72 -21.38 26.19
N ASP A 290 0.01 -22.19 26.94
CA ASP A 290 1.45 -22.02 27.10
C ASP A 290 2.12 -22.04 25.72
N LYS A 291 3.21 -21.29 25.61
CA LYS A 291 3.98 -21.16 24.36
C LYS A 291 5.32 -21.82 24.55
N GLU A 292 5.72 -22.65 23.59
CA GLU A 292 7.00 -23.33 23.61
C GLU A 292 7.89 -22.83 22.45
N LYS A 293 9.17 -22.54 22.75
CA LYS A 293 10.15 -22.04 21.78
C LYS A 293 9.58 -20.90 20.91
N TYR A 294 8.86 -19.98 21.55
CA TYR A 294 8.24 -18.83 20.91
C TYR A 294 9.29 -17.75 20.68
N VAL A 295 9.41 -17.32 19.42
CA VAL A 295 10.35 -16.27 19.03
C VAL A 295 9.70 -14.90 19.19
N VAL A 296 10.32 -13.96 19.90
CA VAL A 296 9.70 -12.67 20.23
C VAL A 296 10.72 -11.55 20.36
N HIS A 297 10.40 -10.39 19.77
CA HIS A 297 11.16 -9.17 19.96
C HIS A 297 11.03 -8.63 21.39
N TYR A 298 12.12 -8.10 21.96
CA TYR A 298 12.15 -7.69 23.38
C TYR A 298 11.04 -6.69 23.77
N ARG A 299 10.65 -5.79 22.87
CA ARG A 299 9.55 -4.83 23.11
C ARG A 299 8.19 -5.51 23.28
N SER A 300 7.92 -6.52 22.46
CA SER A 300 6.70 -7.33 22.58
C SER A 300 6.75 -8.17 23.85
N LEU A 301 7.90 -8.79 24.15
CA LEU A 301 8.09 -9.53 25.38
C LEU A 301 7.85 -8.66 26.61
N LYS A 302 8.43 -7.45 26.67
CA LYS A 302 8.21 -6.47 27.73
C LYS A 302 6.73 -6.19 27.96
N LYS A 303 5.94 -6.04 26.88
CA LYS A 303 4.48 -5.89 26.97
C LYS A 303 3.81 -7.16 27.53
N TYR A 304 4.21 -8.33 27.07
CA TYR A 304 3.62 -9.60 27.50
C TYR A 304 3.87 -9.89 28.98
N LEU A 305 5.09 -9.62 29.48
CA LEU A 305 5.41 -9.75 30.91
C LEU A 305 4.60 -8.77 31.75
N LYS A 306 4.44 -7.52 31.29
CA LYS A 306 3.60 -6.53 31.97
C LYS A 306 2.12 -6.96 32.01
N MET A 307 1.67 -7.74 31.03
CA MET A 307 0.32 -8.29 30.96
C MET A 307 0.18 -9.64 31.68
N GLY A 308 1.22 -10.09 32.41
CA GLY A 308 1.14 -11.25 33.31
C GLY A 308 1.60 -12.57 32.71
N LEU A 309 2.19 -12.61 31.51
CA LEU A 309 2.86 -13.83 31.03
C LEU A 309 4.17 -14.03 31.79
N GLU A 310 4.54 -15.29 32.01
CA GLU A 310 5.75 -15.66 32.75
C GLU A 310 6.73 -16.40 31.85
N VAL A 311 8.01 -16.02 31.88
CA VAL A 311 9.06 -16.79 31.19
C VAL A 311 9.40 -18.03 32.01
N VAL A 312 9.21 -19.19 31.41
CA VAL A 312 9.57 -20.50 32.00
C VAL A 312 11.02 -20.84 31.67
N LYS A 313 11.41 -20.66 30.40
CA LYS A 313 12.74 -21.03 29.90
C LYS A 313 13.18 -20.12 28.78
N VAL A 314 14.46 -19.76 28.79
CA VAL A 314 15.15 -19.11 27.67
C VAL A 314 15.93 -20.17 26.91
N HIS A 315 15.67 -20.31 25.61
CA HIS A 315 16.39 -21.27 24.76
C HIS A 315 17.54 -20.58 24.05
N ARG A 316 17.28 -19.43 23.40
CA ARG A 316 18.26 -18.65 22.63
C ARG A 316 17.96 -17.16 22.73
N ILE A 317 19.00 -16.34 22.60
CA ILE A 317 18.89 -14.87 22.54
C ILE A 317 19.77 -14.38 21.40
N LEU A 318 19.15 -13.68 20.45
CA LEU A 318 19.81 -12.95 19.41
C LEU A 318 19.91 -11.47 19.81
N LYS A 319 21.12 -10.93 19.85
CA LYS A 319 21.41 -9.51 20.07
C LYS A 319 21.72 -8.85 18.74
N PHE A 320 21.37 -7.57 18.59
CA PHE A 320 21.67 -6.78 17.40
C PHE A 320 21.77 -5.28 17.73
N LYS A 321 22.40 -4.52 16.84
CA LYS A 321 22.30 -3.06 16.83
C LYS A 321 21.03 -2.60 16.15
N GLN A 322 20.42 -1.56 16.70
CA GLN A 322 19.19 -0.97 16.18
C GLN A 322 19.25 0.56 16.21
N SER A 323 18.56 1.16 15.26
CA SER A 323 18.34 2.61 15.21
C SER A 323 17.05 2.91 14.47
N ASN A 324 16.58 4.15 14.50
CA ASN A 324 15.40 4.58 13.74
C ASN A 324 15.75 4.94 12.28
N TRP A 325 16.70 4.22 11.66
CA TRP A 325 17.26 4.53 10.35
C TRP A 325 16.21 4.76 9.26
N LEU A 326 15.09 4.03 9.29
CA LEU A 326 14.02 4.14 8.30
C LEU A 326 13.13 5.38 8.48
N LYS A 327 13.13 5.99 9.67
CA LYS A 327 12.22 7.10 10.04
C LYS A 327 12.32 8.28 9.07
N LYS A 328 13.55 8.68 8.72
CA LYS A 328 13.81 9.81 7.81
C LYS A 328 13.08 9.63 6.48
N TYR A 329 13.09 8.40 5.93
CA TYR A 329 12.47 8.06 4.65
C TYR A 329 10.94 8.11 4.73
N LEU A 330 10.40 7.54 5.80
CA LEU A 330 8.96 7.53 6.03
C LEU A 330 8.40 8.94 6.23
N ASP A 331 9.13 9.79 6.96
CA ASP A 331 8.76 11.18 7.19
C ASP A 331 8.78 11.97 5.88
N LEU A 332 9.82 11.84 5.05
CA LEU A 332 9.89 12.50 3.74
C LEU A 332 8.64 12.18 2.90
N ASN A 333 8.34 10.89 2.71
CA ASN A 333 7.21 10.46 1.90
C ASN A 333 5.87 10.88 2.51
N THR A 334 5.76 10.91 3.84
CA THR A 334 4.56 11.39 4.51
C THR A 334 4.34 12.88 4.25
N GLU A 335 5.41 13.68 4.30
CA GLU A 335 5.35 15.11 3.97
C GLU A 335 5.05 15.37 2.50
N MET A 336 5.65 14.60 1.58
CA MET A 336 5.35 14.71 0.15
C MET A 336 3.90 14.31 -0.14
N ARG A 337 3.38 13.26 0.51
CA ARG A 337 1.98 12.86 0.42
C ARG A 337 1.02 13.95 0.92
N LYS A 338 1.37 14.68 1.97
CA LYS A 338 0.57 15.82 2.46
C LYS A 338 0.56 16.99 1.47
N LYS A 339 1.67 17.23 0.78
CA LYS A 339 1.83 18.30 -0.22
C LYS A 339 1.23 17.96 -1.59
N ALA A 340 1.02 16.68 -1.87
CA ALA A 340 0.48 16.19 -3.13
C ALA A 340 -0.92 16.76 -3.41
N THR A 341 -1.09 17.33 -4.61
CA THR A 341 -2.34 17.96 -5.04
C THR A 341 -3.20 17.05 -5.91
N ASN A 342 -2.67 15.91 -6.34
CA ASN A 342 -3.35 14.92 -7.17
C ASN A 342 -3.30 13.52 -6.51
N ASP A 343 -4.24 12.66 -6.90
CA ASP A 343 -4.39 11.35 -6.28
C ASP A 343 -3.27 10.38 -6.64
N PHE A 344 -2.70 10.50 -7.85
CA PHE A 344 -1.53 9.74 -8.26
C PHE A 344 -0.35 9.93 -7.30
N GLU A 345 0.07 11.17 -7.03
CA GLU A 345 1.17 11.45 -6.11
C GLU A 345 0.86 10.98 -4.68
N LYS A 346 -0.39 11.16 -4.22
CA LYS A 346 -0.81 10.70 -2.89
C LYS A 346 -0.68 9.19 -2.73
N ASP A 347 -1.11 8.44 -3.73
CA ASP A 347 -1.04 6.98 -3.75
C ASP A 347 0.38 6.50 -4.00
N PHE A 348 1.14 7.21 -4.83
CA PHE A 348 2.55 6.94 -5.07
C PHE A 348 3.36 7.02 -3.77
N TYR A 349 3.32 8.14 -3.04
CA TYR A 349 4.09 8.26 -1.80
C TYR A 349 3.63 7.29 -0.70
N LYS A 350 2.34 6.92 -0.69
CA LYS A 350 1.83 5.84 0.17
C LYS A 350 2.45 4.49 -0.22
N LEU A 351 2.48 4.17 -1.51
CA LEU A 351 3.08 2.95 -2.04
C LEU A 351 4.58 2.90 -1.76
N MET A 352 5.31 4.00 -1.94
CA MET A 352 6.74 4.09 -1.62
C MET A 352 7.01 3.80 -0.14
N ASN A 353 6.18 4.30 0.76
CA ASN A 353 6.28 3.90 2.16
C ASN A 353 6.06 2.40 2.34
N ASN A 354 4.99 1.82 1.79
CA ASN A 354 4.65 0.41 2.03
C ASN A 354 5.61 -0.59 1.37
N SER A 355 6.20 -0.21 0.23
CA SER A 355 6.97 -1.11 -0.62
C SER A 355 8.30 -1.54 -0.03
N VAL A 356 8.95 -0.70 0.80
CA VAL A 356 10.18 -1.08 1.53
C VAL A 356 9.97 -2.34 2.38
N PHE A 357 8.76 -2.50 2.95
CA PHE A 357 8.43 -3.62 3.83
C PHE A 357 8.02 -4.87 3.05
N VAL A 358 7.02 -4.75 2.17
CA VAL A 358 6.38 -5.90 1.52
C VAL A 358 7.25 -6.51 0.40
N GLY A 359 8.10 -5.71 -0.24
CA GLY A 359 8.86 -6.13 -1.41
C GLY A 359 10.28 -6.63 -1.14
N LYS A 360 10.90 -6.27 -0.01
CA LYS A 360 12.31 -6.57 0.29
C LYS A 360 12.47 -7.15 1.70
N LEU A 361 12.22 -6.39 2.77
CA LEU A 361 12.43 -6.84 4.17
C LEU A 361 11.63 -8.08 4.63
N TRP A 362 10.54 -8.44 3.95
CA TRP A 362 9.73 -9.63 4.29
C TRP A 362 10.09 -10.87 3.43
N LYS A 363 10.79 -10.68 2.30
CA LYS A 363 11.04 -11.74 1.29
C LYS A 363 12.52 -12.03 1.04
N THR A 364 13.41 -11.27 1.67
CA THR A 364 14.84 -11.58 1.84
C THR A 364 15.05 -11.91 3.30
#